data_AF-A0A4R4LN77-F1
#
_entry.id   AF-A0A4R4LN77-F1
#
_cell.length_a   1.000
_cell.length_b   1.000
_cell.length_c   1.000
_cell.angle_alpha   90.00
_cell.angle_beta   90.00
_cell.angle_gamma   90.00
#
_symmetry.space_group_name_H-M   'P 1'
#
loop_
_entity.id
_entity.type
_entity.pdbx_description
1 polymer ?
#
loop_
_entity_poly.entity_id
_entity_poly.type
_entity_poly.pdbx_seq_one_letter_code
_entity_poly.pdbx_strand_id
1 'polypeptide(L)'
;MDAPPDPENAAEPEEGAFLFGGEFFTDPEALAAALAERWSDAAALLDDPAGRPVESLRRFIERFGPGPGTGREDALVQLASAQPVNVRLLHVLRRLAPGAQPVYGGGRLDADTLWNLTRHALRRLDRDDELARDWAMEIIEYGVLTRFVAAPGGVALAEIERRRLRAERGWPSVRRVLIDEHPALAGELADDSSLRIELLNIAVDEARAVRRLSRALGAGLDGLPFRPPWLERQLASTGADPLLLLAAVRSLPQAWREVPPQEPREAQRPPQDEAPPQTRGRDAPPAPGMNWTPAPAPPFRERQDALLQASALAGAVFRAVAGMSLVTFAWWIFHGVLLISDSERGAVAVVIWATCLIQWAAECTLAALLGPDYRERALLPRIARFVMAPLDALRYRRFGRFVLAVVIVVVVISSAPGSLPSLVPLTVLALHLAWTYLRWADYARSRLPYV
;
A
#
# COMPACT_ATOMS: atom_id res chain seq x y z
N MET A 1 7.96 50.99 -23.99
CA MET A 1 7.63 49.63 -24.48
C MET A 1 8.92 49.07 -24.99
N ASP A 2 9.65 48.38 -24.11
CA ASP A 2 10.90 47.73 -24.48
C ASP A 2 10.58 46.48 -25.29
N ALA A 3 11.32 46.29 -26.38
CA ALA A 3 11.18 45.14 -27.26
C ALA A 3 11.43 43.85 -26.47
N PRO A 4 10.73 42.75 -26.80
CA PRO A 4 11.01 41.45 -26.21
C PRO A 4 12.47 41.07 -26.52
N PRO A 5 13.21 40.48 -25.56
CA PRO A 5 14.58 40.07 -25.78
C PRO A 5 14.65 39.02 -26.90
N ASP A 6 15.65 39.17 -27.78
CA ASP A 6 15.92 38.26 -28.88
C ASP A 6 16.11 36.81 -28.37
N PRO A 7 15.41 35.82 -28.94
CA PRO A 7 15.57 34.41 -28.58
C PRO A 7 16.93 33.83 -28.99
N GLU A 8 17.74 34.56 -29.76
CA GLU A 8 19.10 34.17 -30.16
C GLU A 8 20.18 34.46 -29.11
N ASN A 9 19.84 35.11 -27.99
CA ASN A 9 20.77 35.36 -26.88
C ASN A 9 20.62 34.33 -25.73
N ALA A 10 20.09 33.14 -26.02
CA ALA A 10 20.30 32.00 -25.14
C ALA A 10 21.78 31.63 -25.25
N ALA A 11 22.56 31.97 -24.21
CA ALA A 11 23.98 31.68 -24.10
C ALA A 11 24.28 30.30 -24.72
N GLU A 12 25.15 30.27 -25.74
CA GLU A 12 25.61 29.01 -26.31
C GLU A 12 26.08 28.12 -25.16
N PRO A 13 25.65 26.85 -25.12
CA PRO A 13 26.02 25.96 -24.03
C PRO A 13 27.54 25.91 -23.94
N GLU A 14 28.11 26.31 -22.80
CA GLU A 14 29.56 26.21 -22.56
C GLU A 14 30.00 24.80 -22.96
N GLU A 15 31.05 24.72 -23.78
CA GLU A 15 31.49 23.48 -24.40
C GLU A 15 31.81 22.44 -23.32
N GLY A 16 30.85 21.54 -23.08
CA GLY A 16 30.97 20.48 -22.11
C GLY A 16 30.13 20.57 -20.85
N ALA A 17 29.22 21.53 -20.76
CA ALA A 17 28.15 21.50 -19.78
C ALA A 17 27.11 20.41 -20.11
N PHE A 18 26.50 19.83 -19.08
CA PHE A 18 25.36 18.92 -19.20
C PHE A 18 24.07 19.66 -18.82
N LEU A 19 23.08 19.66 -19.71
CA LEU A 19 21.77 20.27 -19.44
C LEU A 19 20.88 19.27 -18.70
N PHE A 20 20.50 19.59 -17.46
CA PHE A 20 19.54 18.80 -16.70
C PHE A 20 18.52 19.73 -16.03
N GLY A 21 17.24 19.43 -16.23
CA GLY A 21 16.20 20.15 -15.51
C GLY A 21 16.06 21.64 -15.84
N GLY A 22 16.64 22.10 -16.96
CA GLY A 22 16.69 23.51 -17.37
C GLY A 22 17.97 24.25 -16.97
N GLU A 23 18.90 23.57 -16.28
CA GLU A 23 20.15 24.15 -15.79
C GLU A 23 21.35 23.44 -16.42
N PHE A 24 22.41 24.21 -16.70
CA PHE A 24 23.67 23.69 -17.23
C PHE A 24 24.64 23.39 -16.09
N PHE A 25 25.13 22.16 -16.05
CA PHE A 25 26.08 21.69 -15.04
C PHE A 25 27.46 21.50 -15.66
N THR A 26 28.47 22.15 -15.06
CA THR A 26 29.89 21.96 -15.40
C THR A 26 30.65 21.25 -14.28
N ASP A 27 30.08 21.14 -13.08
CA ASP A 27 30.66 20.41 -11.95
C ASP A 27 29.97 19.04 -11.77
N PRO A 28 30.71 17.91 -11.73
CA PRO A 28 30.13 16.58 -11.53
C PRO A 28 29.43 16.42 -10.18
N GLU A 29 29.93 17.04 -9.10
CA GLU A 29 29.29 16.92 -7.78
C GLU A 29 27.95 17.68 -7.74
N ALA A 30 27.90 18.89 -8.30
CA ALA A 30 26.66 19.64 -8.50
C ALA A 30 25.64 18.87 -9.35
N LEU A 31 26.07 18.24 -10.45
CA LEU A 31 25.19 17.40 -11.26
C LEU A 31 24.66 16.20 -10.47
N ALA A 32 25.52 15.53 -9.70
CA ALA A 32 25.10 14.40 -8.86
C ALA A 32 24.04 14.82 -7.83
N ALA A 33 24.21 15.99 -7.20
CA ALA A 33 23.24 16.54 -6.27
C ALA A 33 21.90 16.81 -6.96
N ALA A 34 21.90 17.42 -8.14
CA ALA A 34 20.68 17.71 -8.90
C ALA A 34 19.96 16.42 -9.35
N LEU A 35 20.70 15.42 -9.84
CA LEU A 35 20.16 14.11 -10.21
C LEU A 35 19.56 13.38 -9.00
N ALA A 36 20.18 13.49 -7.82
CA ALA A 36 19.68 12.90 -6.59
C ALA A 36 18.39 13.60 -6.10
N GLU A 37 18.33 14.92 -6.17
CA GLU A 37 17.15 15.72 -5.77
C GLU A 37 15.96 15.48 -6.71
N ARG A 38 16.21 15.35 -8.01
CA ARG A 38 15.19 15.14 -9.05
C ARG A 38 15.24 13.73 -9.61
N TRP A 39 15.21 12.75 -8.71
CA TRP A 39 15.42 11.34 -9.07
C TRP A 39 14.47 10.81 -10.14
N SER A 40 13.18 11.15 -10.09
CA SER A 40 12.22 10.70 -11.10
C SER A 40 12.54 11.27 -12.49
N ASP A 41 12.97 12.53 -12.57
CA ASP A 41 13.38 13.15 -13.84
C ASP A 41 14.68 12.53 -14.35
N ALA A 42 15.62 12.25 -13.44
CA ALA A 42 16.88 11.58 -13.74
C ALA A 42 16.65 10.13 -14.21
N ALA A 43 15.70 9.42 -13.60
CA ALA A 43 15.29 8.08 -14.01
C ALA A 43 14.68 8.10 -15.41
N ALA A 44 13.73 9.02 -15.67
CA ALA A 44 13.13 9.19 -17.00
C ALA A 44 14.17 9.51 -18.09
N LEU A 45 15.25 10.22 -17.74
CA LEU A 45 16.36 10.49 -18.66
C LEU A 45 17.08 9.20 -19.10
N LEU A 46 17.14 8.20 -18.23
CA LEU A 46 17.84 6.93 -18.45
C LEU A 46 16.92 5.81 -18.99
N ASP A 47 15.62 6.06 -19.17
CA ASP A 47 14.67 5.07 -19.68
C ASP A 47 15.05 4.57 -21.09
N ASP A 48 15.59 5.45 -21.94
CA ASP A 48 16.15 5.10 -23.24
C ASP A 48 17.69 5.13 -23.21
N PRO A 49 18.38 3.99 -22.97
CA PRO A 49 19.84 3.92 -22.94
C PRO A 49 20.52 4.32 -24.27
N ALA A 50 19.81 4.29 -25.40
CA ALA A 50 20.35 4.72 -26.70
C ALA A 50 20.02 6.19 -27.03
N GLY A 51 19.29 6.87 -26.14
CA GLY A 51 18.83 8.24 -26.36
C GLY A 51 19.94 9.28 -26.33
N ARG A 52 19.71 10.40 -27.03
CA ARG A 52 20.61 11.58 -27.00
C ARG A 52 20.95 12.09 -25.58
N PRO A 53 20.02 12.07 -24.59
CA PRO A 53 20.34 12.49 -23.23
C PRO A 53 21.39 11.60 -22.56
N VAL A 54 21.26 10.28 -22.71
CA VAL A 54 22.22 9.30 -22.17
C VAL A 54 23.58 9.44 -22.84
N GLU A 55 23.60 9.62 -24.16
CA GLU A 55 24.84 9.87 -24.91
C GLU A 55 25.53 11.18 -24.51
N SER A 56 24.75 12.21 -24.16
CA SER A 56 25.30 13.47 -23.64
C SER A 56 25.86 13.32 -22.23
N LEU A 57 25.18 12.54 -21.38
CA LEU A 57 25.66 12.20 -20.03
C LEU A 57 26.92 11.35 -20.09
N ARG A 58 27.00 10.39 -21.01
CA ARG A 58 28.20 9.59 -21.29
C ARG A 58 29.39 10.47 -21.62
N ARG A 59 29.24 11.39 -22.58
CA ARG A 59 30.28 12.37 -22.95
C ARG A 59 30.68 13.27 -21.78
N PHE A 60 29.73 13.67 -20.94
CA PHE A 60 30.03 14.42 -19.71
C PHE A 60 30.89 13.61 -18.73
N ILE A 61 30.50 12.37 -18.42
CA ILE A 61 31.25 11.46 -17.54
C ILE A 61 32.65 11.16 -18.09
N GLU A 62 32.78 10.99 -19.41
CA GLU A 62 34.06 10.74 -20.08
C GLU A 62 35.06 11.91 -19.95
N ARG A 63 34.55 13.14 -19.80
CA ARG A 63 35.35 14.37 -19.62
C ARG A 63 35.84 14.52 -18.17
N PHE A 64 35.01 14.17 -17.18
CA PHE A 64 35.35 14.30 -15.75
C PHE A 64 35.97 12.99 -15.21
N GLY A 65 37.29 12.84 -15.33
CA GLY A 65 38.01 11.75 -14.64
C GLY A 65 39.54 11.75 -14.76
N PRO A 66 40.28 11.52 -13.65
CA PRO A 66 41.70 11.24 -13.68
C PRO A 66 41.95 9.75 -14.00
N GLY A 67 42.80 9.48 -15.01
CA GLY A 67 43.57 8.24 -15.17
C GLY A 67 42.82 6.93 -15.51
N PRO A 68 43.54 5.92 -16.03
CA PRO A 68 43.01 4.58 -16.26
C PRO A 68 42.78 3.91 -14.91
N GLY A 69 41.52 3.73 -14.53
CA GLY A 69 41.10 3.05 -13.31
C GLY A 69 39.76 2.36 -13.52
N THR A 70 39.60 1.20 -12.87
CA THR A 70 38.48 0.25 -13.02
C THR A 70 37.09 0.85 -12.83
N GLY A 71 36.95 1.98 -12.13
CA GLY A 71 35.66 2.64 -11.92
C GLY A 71 35.07 3.41 -13.12
N ARG A 72 35.87 3.76 -14.14
CA ARG A 72 35.39 4.49 -15.34
C ARG A 72 34.64 3.56 -16.30
N GLU A 73 35.24 2.42 -16.62
CA GLU A 73 34.65 1.42 -17.49
C GLU A 73 33.39 0.84 -16.85
N ASP A 74 33.40 0.59 -15.53
CA ASP A 74 32.23 0.12 -14.80
C ASP A 74 31.03 1.06 -14.95
N ALA A 75 31.17 2.37 -14.72
CA ALA A 75 30.04 3.30 -14.79
C ALA A 75 29.44 3.41 -16.21
N LEU A 76 30.29 3.44 -17.24
CA LEU A 76 29.86 3.52 -18.64
C LEU A 76 29.21 2.22 -19.13
N VAL A 77 29.77 1.07 -18.73
CA VAL A 77 29.17 -0.24 -19.00
C VAL A 77 27.81 -0.37 -18.31
N GLN A 78 27.69 0.11 -17.06
CA GLN A 78 26.40 0.05 -16.36
C GLN A 78 25.35 1.00 -16.96
N LEU A 79 25.73 2.18 -17.44
CA LEU A 79 24.82 3.12 -18.11
C LEU A 79 24.14 2.47 -19.33
N ALA A 80 24.92 1.71 -20.10
CA ALA A 80 24.47 0.97 -21.29
C ALA A 80 23.86 -0.41 -20.98
N SER A 81 23.82 -0.83 -19.71
CA SER A 81 23.34 -2.15 -19.32
C SER A 81 21.81 -2.25 -19.34
N ALA A 82 21.30 -3.48 -19.31
CA ALA A 82 19.88 -3.78 -19.16
C ALA A 82 19.41 -3.75 -17.68
N GLN A 83 20.22 -3.21 -16.76
CA GLN A 83 19.84 -3.11 -15.35
C GLN A 83 18.68 -2.12 -15.13
N PRO A 84 17.94 -2.25 -14.02
CA PRO A 84 16.91 -1.29 -13.66
C PRO A 84 17.45 0.13 -13.62
N VAL A 85 16.61 1.07 -14.01
CA VAL A 85 16.95 2.50 -14.13
C VAL A 85 17.56 3.05 -12.84
N ASN A 86 17.00 2.69 -11.68
CA ASN A 86 17.51 3.14 -10.37
C ASN A 86 18.93 2.64 -10.08
N VAL A 87 19.26 1.43 -10.51
CA VAL A 87 20.60 0.84 -10.34
C VAL A 87 21.60 1.52 -11.26
N ARG A 88 21.22 1.78 -12.52
CA ARG A 88 22.04 2.55 -13.46
C ARG A 88 22.29 3.98 -12.96
N LEU A 89 21.25 4.65 -12.45
CA LEU A 89 21.38 5.98 -11.86
C LEU A 89 22.28 5.99 -10.63
N LEU A 90 22.17 4.97 -9.76
CA LEU A 90 23.09 4.79 -8.64
C LEU A 90 24.55 4.74 -9.11
N HIS A 91 24.85 3.97 -10.16
CA HIS A 91 26.21 3.87 -10.70
C HIS A 91 26.73 5.22 -11.20
N VAL A 92 25.88 5.99 -11.89
CA VAL A 92 26.19 7.36 -12.32
C VAL A 92 26.49 8.25 -11.12
N LEU A 93 25.61 8.28 -10.12
CA LEU A 93 25.78 9.11 -8.92
C LEU A 93 27.05 8.75 -8.15
N ARG A 94 27.35 7.46 -8.00
CA ARG A 94 28.58 7.03 -7.32
C ARG A 94 29.83 7.44 -8.07
N ARG A 95 29.76 7.54 -9.39
CA ARG A 95 30.88 7.99 -10.21
C ARG A 95 31.07 9.49 -10.12
N LEU A 96 29.99 10.26 -10.22
CA LEU A 96 30.02 11.72 -10.21
C LEU A 96 30.38 12.29 -8.84
N ALA A 97 29.86 11.70 -7.75
CA ALA A 97 30.11 12.15 -6.39
C ALA A 97 30.41 10.95 -5.46
N PRO A 98 31.62 10.38 -5.51
CA PRO A 98 32.00 9.20 -4.72
C PRO A 98 32.02 9.44 -3.20
N GLY A 99 31.98 10.69 -2.74
CA GLY A 99 31.80 11.05 -1.32
C GLY A 99 30.36 11.36 -0.91
N ALA A 100 29.40 11.41 -1.84
CA ALA A 100 28.01 11.76 -1.53
C ALA A 100 27.32 10.72 -0.64
N GLN A 101 26.31 11.16 0.13
CA GLN A 101 25.51 10.27 0.98
C GLN A 101 24.80 9.18 0.15
N PRO A 102 24.46 8.03 0.77
CA PRO A 102 23.68 7.00 0.10
C PRO A 102 22.27 7.51 -0.25
N VAL A 103 21.95 7.53 -1.54
CA VAL A 103 20.63 7.89 -2.07
C VAL A 103 20.16 6.79 -3.01
N TYR A 104 18.91 6.37 -2.86
CA TYR A 104 18.26 5.39 -3.74
C TYR A 104 16.75 5.71 -3.83
N GLY A 105 16.19 5.68 -5.04
CA GLY A 105 14.77 6.01 -5.24
C GLY A 105 14.40 7.46 -4.86
N GLY A 106 15.37 8.39 -4.91
CA GLY A 106 15.18 9.80 -4.58
C GLY A 106 15.15 10.12 -3.08
N GLY A 107 15.39 9.13 -2.22
CA GLY A 107 15.49 9.30 -0.77
C GLY A 107 16.85 8.90 -0.23
N ARG A 108 17.21 9.45 0.94
CA ARG A 108 18.38 8.97 1.69
C ARG A 108 18.17 7.52 2.10
N LEU A 109 19.14 6.67 1.76
CA LEU A 109 19.13 5.27 2.13
C LEU A 109 19.94 5.06 3.41
N ASP A 110 19.25 4.81 4.51
CA ASP A 110 19.83 4.42 5.80
C ASP A 110 19.05 3.22 6.39
N ALA A 111 19.45 2.77 7.58
CA ALA A 111 18.80 1.62 8.23
C ALA A 111 17.31 1.86 8.52
N ASP A 112 16.92 3.08 8.92
CA ASP A 112 15.52 3.38 9.24
C ASP A 112 14.66 3.47 7.97
N THR A 113 15.18 4.09 6.90
CA THR A 113 14.52 4.09 5.59
C THR A 113 14.36 2.67 5.07
N LEU A 114 15.40 1.84 5.17
CA LEU A 114 15.37 0.46 4.70
C LEU A 114 14.42 -0.42 5.52
N TRP A 115 14.31 -0.17 6.83
CA TRP A 115 13.31 -0.80 7.69
C TRP A 115 11.89 -0.44 7.24
N ASN A 116 11.62 0.83 6.97
CA ASN A 116 10.29 1.27 6.54
C ASN A 116 9.95 0.74 5.14
N LEU A 117 10.90 0.78 4.21
CA LEU A 117 10.77 0.24 2.86
C LEU A 117 10.37 -1.24 2.90
N THR A 118 11.13 -2.06 3.61
CA THR A 118 10.85 -3.51 3.74
C THR A 118 9.51 -3.77 4.42
N ARG A 119 9.10 -2.96 5.40
CA ARG A 119 7.78 -3.09 6.03
C ARG A 119 6.63 -2.78 5.06
N HIS A 120 6.78 -1.77 4.20
CA HIS A 120 5.80 -1.44 3.17
C HIS A 120 5.72 -2.54 2.10
N ALA A 121 6.88 -3.00 1.62
CA ALA A 121 6.99 -4.08 0.66
C ALA A 121 6.29 -5.40 1.09
N LEU A 122 6.14 -5.64 2.39
CA LEU A 122 5.48 -6.82 2.96
C LEU A 122 3.95 -6.70 3.09
N ARG A 123 3.37 -5.50 2.97
CA ARG A 123 1.92 -5.28 3.20
C ARG A 123 1.06 -5.60 1.99
N ARG A 124 1.52 -5.31 0.77
CA ARG A 124 0.81 -5.55 -0.51
C ARG A 124 -0.62 -4.97 -0.55
N LEU A 125 -0.84 -3.76 -0.02
CA LEU A 125 -2.18 -3.15 0.05
C LEU A 125 -2.42 -2.07 -1.00
N ASP A 126 -1.37 -1.37 -1.44
CA ASP A 126 -1.47 -0.26 -2.38
C ASP A 126 -0.28 -0.18 -3.37
N ARG A 127 -0.37 0.77 -4.31
CA ARG A 127 0.66 1.04 -5.32
C ARG A 127 2.01 1.43 -4.70
N ASP A 128 1.99 2.07 -3.54
CA ASP A 128 3.21 2.51 -2.87
C ASP A 128 3.92 1.30 -2.23
N ASP A 129 3.17 0.33 -1.71
CA ASP A 129 3.68 -0.96 -1.23
C ASP A 129 4.26 -1.81 -2.38
N GLU A 130 3.65 -1.78 -3.57
CA GLU A 130 4.19 -2.43 -4.79
C GLU A 130 5.52 -1.79 -5.21
N LEU A 131 5.59 -0.46 -5.27
CA LEU A 131 6.83 0.25 -5.57
C LEU A 131 7.91 -0.03 -4.52
N ALA A 132 7.53 -0.04 -3.23
CA ALA A 132 8.45 -0.39 -2.15
C ALA A 132 8.99 -1.82 -2.29
N ARG A 133 8.15 -2.75 -2.77
CA ARG A 133 8.55 -4.12 -3.06
C ARG A 133 9.53 -4.20 -4.22
N ASP A 134 9.25 -3.50 -5.32
CA ASP A 134 10.15 -3.47 -6.47
C ASP A 134 11.51 -2.91 -6.07
N TRP A 135 11.54 -1.80 -5.33
CA TRP A 135 12.79 -1.23 -4.83
C TRP A 135 13.52 -2.15 -3.85
N ALA A 136 12.81 -2.80 -2.94
CA ALA A 136 13.44 -3.75 -2.02
C ALA A 136 14.05 -4.94 -2.79
N MET A 137 13.35 -5.44 -3.82
CA MET A 137 13.86 -6.52 -4.67
C MET A 137 15.07 -6.07 -5.50
N GLU A 138 15.04 -4.88 -6.09
CA GLU A 138 16.20 -4.31 -6.79
C GLU A 138 17.41 -4.19 -5.84
N ILE A 139 17.20 -3.71 -4.61
CA ILE A 139 18.26 -3.59 -3.62
C ILE A 139 18.92 -4.96 -3.34
N ILE A 140 18.10 -6.01 -3.21
CA ILE A 140 18.54 -7.37 -2.93
C ILE A 140 19.24 -7.99 -4.14
N GLU A 141 18.67 -7.88 -5.34
CA GLU A 141 19.13 -8.56 -6.55
C GLU A 141 20.43 -7.96 -7.09
N TYR A 142 20.58 -6.64 -7.00
CA TYR A 142 21.74 -5.93 -7.52
C TYR A 142 22.77 -5.59 -6.44
N GLY A 143 22.57 -6.05 -5.20
CA GLY A 143 23.51 -5.87 -4.10
C GLY A 143 23.79 -4.39 -3.80
N VAL A 144 22.76 -3.53 -3.92
CA VAL A 144 22.86 -2.06 -3.86
C VAL A 144 23.57 -1.58 -2.61
N LEU A 145 23.33 -2.21 -1.46
CA LEU A 145 23.90 -1.81 -0.18
C LEU A 145 25.44 -1.87 -0.17
N THR A 146 26.04 -2.82 -0.87
CA THR A 146 27.52 -2.95 -0.96
C THR A 146 28.16 -1.85 -1.77
N ARG A 147 27.40 -1.22 -2.69
CA ARG A 147 27.90 -0.15 -3.56
C ARG A 147 28.14 1.14 -2.79
N PHE A 148 27.62 1.25 -1.58
CA PHE A 148 27.81 2.43 -0.73
C PHE A 148 29.00 2.33 0.22
N VAL A 149 29.79 1.24 0.25
CA VAL A 149 30.88 1.06 1.26
C VAL A 149 31.80 2.27 1.41
N ALA A 150 32.11 2.97 0.31
CA ALA A 150 32.99 4.14 0.31
C ALA A 150 32.30 5.47 0.68
N ALA A 151 30.97 5.49 0.80
CA ALA A 151 30.17 6.67 1.15
C ALA A 151 30.01 6.83 2.67
N PRO A 152 29.76 8.06 3.16
CA PRO A 152 29.43 8.29 4.58
C PRO A 152 28.22 7.44 5.02
N GLY A 153 28.39 6.65 6.08
CA GLY A 153 27.36 5.71 6.57
C GLY A 153 27.23 4.40 5.79
N GLY A 154 27.98 4.25 4.69
CA GLY A 154 27.93 3.07 3.82
C GLY A 154 28.43 1.77 4.45
N VAL A 155 29.35 1.85 5.40
CA VAL A 155 29.82 0.68 6.18
C VAL A 155 28.66 0.00 6.92
N ALA A 156 27.72 0.78 7.45
CA ALA A 156 26.55 0.23 8.12
C ALA A 156 25.61 -0.49 7.15
N LEU A 157 25.41 0.06 5.94
CA LEU A 157 24.62 -0.58 4.88
C LEU A 157 25.28 -1.88 4.40
N ALA A 158 26.60 -1.90 4.23
CA ALA A 158 27.34 -3.10 3.89
C ALA A 158 27.24 -4.18 4.98
N GLU A 159 27.21 -3.78 6.26
CA GLU A 159 26.96 -4.72 7.36
C GLU A 159 25.54 -5.29 7.35
N ILE A 160 24.53 -4.49 7.01
CA ILE A 160 23.16 -5.01 6.78
C ILE A 160 23.19 -6.07 5.68
N GLU A 161 23.89 -5.82 4.56
CA GLU A 161 23.99 -6.80 3.49
C GLU A 161 24.67 -8.10 3.93
N ARG A 162 25.78 -8.01 4.69
CA ARG A 162 26.46 -9.19 5.23
C ARG A 162 25.53 -10.02 6.12
N ARG A 163 24.73 -9.36 6.97
CA ARG A 163 23.71 -10.01 7.81
C ARG A 163 22.61 -10.66 6.95
N ARG A 164 22.13 -9.98 5.91
CA ARG A 164 21.12 -10.51 4.97
C ARG A 164 21.62 -11.78 4.28
N LEU A 165 22.83 -11.75 3.74
CA LEU A 165 23.44 -12.91 3.07
C LEU A 165 23.68 -14.08 4.05
N ARG A 166 23.97 -13.80 5.32
CA ARG A 166 24.06 -14.84 6.36
C ARG A 166 22.70 -15.47 6.63
N ALA A 167 21.64 -14.66 6.75
CA ALA A 167 20.27 -15.11 6.93
C ALA A 167 19.80 -15.96 5.74
N GLU A 168 20.08 -15.52 4.51
CA GLU A 168 19.78 -16.25 3.27
C GLU A 168 20.50 -17.60 3.17
N ARG A 169 21.76 -17.68 3.60
CA ARG A 169 22.47 -18.97 3.71
C ARG A 169 21.92 -19.87 4.81
N GLY A 170 21.40 -19.30 5.90
CA GLY A 170 20.82 -20.05 7.02
C GLY A 170 19.45 -20.64 6.71
N TRP A 171 18.63 -19.94 5.92
CA TRP A 171 17.25 -20.32 5.65
C TRP A 171 17.06 -21.75 5.08
N PRO A 172 17.83 -22.22 4.09
CA PRO A 172 17.70 -23.58 3.58
C PRO A 172 17.86 -24.67 4.66
N SER A 173 18.69 -24.42 5.67
CA SER A 173 18.89 -25.37 6.77
C SER A 173 17.65 -25.45 7.67
N VAL A 174 17.08 -24.29 8.04
CA VAL A 174 15.83 -24.21 8.81
C VAL A 174 14.68 -24.86 8.05
N ARG A 175 14.53 -24.49 6.77
CA ARG A 175 13.49 -25.01 5.88
C ARG A 175 13.56 -26.53 5.78
N ARG A 176 14.74 -27.08 5.51
CA ARG A 176 14.93 -28.54 5.37
C ARG A 176 14.51 -29.29 6.64
N VAL A 177 14.98 -28.87 7.81
CA VAL A 177 14.63 -29.53 9.08
C VAL A 177 13.12 -29.56 9.28
N LEU A 178 12.43 -28.45 9.01
CA LEU A 178 10.98 -28.36 9.18
C LEU A 178 10.20 -29.17 8.13
N ILE A 179 10.68 -29.22 6.88
CA ILE A 179 10.06 -30.03 5.81
C ILE A 179 10.28 -31.53 6.07
N ASP A 180 11.47 -31.92 6.55
CA ASP A 180 11.77 -33.32 6.88
C ASP A 180 10.87 -33.80 8.03
N GLU A 181 10.60 -32.95 9.02
CA GLU A 181 9.64 -33.23 10.10
C GLU A 181 8.18 -33.21 9.64
N HIS A 182 7.83 -32.29 8.72
CA HIS A 182 6.47 -32.11 8.23
C HIS A 182 6.44 -31.67 6.74
N PRO A 183 6.37 -32.63 5.80
CA PRO A 183 6.52 -32.36 4.36
C PRO A 183 5.50 -31.40 3.76
N ALA A 184 4.32 -31.25 4.36
CA ALA A 184 3.28 -30.35 3.88
C ALA A 184 3.68 -28.86 3.98
N LEU A 185 4.73 -28.52 4.74
CA LEU A 185 5.28 -27.16 4.81
C LEU A 185 6.06 -26.72 3.57
N ALA A 186 6.35 -27.62 2.63
CA ALA A 186 7.22 -27.33 1.49
C ALA A 186 6.77 -26.12 0.66
N GLY A 187 5.47 -25.90 0.53
CA GLY A 187 4.89 -24.75 -0.18
C GLY A 187 4.95 -23.45 0.64
N GLU A 188 4.63 -23.50 1.94
CA GLU A 188 4.60 -22.31 2.80
C GLU A 188 6.01 -21.74 3.07
N LEU A 189 7.00 -22.64 3.15
CA LEU A 189 8.40 -22.29 3.36
C LEU A 189 9.17 -22.11 2.03
N ALA A 190 8.48 -21.98 0.90
CA ALA A 190 9.10 -21.78 -0.40
C ALA A 190 9.90 -20.46 -0.48
N ASP A 191 10.93 -20.47 -1.33
CA ASP A 191 11.76 -19.29 -1.57
C ASP A 191 11.05 -18.34 -2.53
N ASP A 192 10.33 -17.37 -1.97
CA ASP A 192 9.63 -16.34 -2.73
C ASP A 192 10.22 -14.94 -2.45
N SER A 193 9.72 -13.93 -3.17
CA SER A 193 10.17 -12.54 -2.97
C SER A 193 9.81 -11.98 -1.59
N SER A 194 8.72 -12.43 -0.95
CA SER A 194 8.40 -11.99 0.41
C SER A 194 9.41 -12.51 1.43
N LEU A 195 9.90 -13.75 1.26
CA LEU A 195 10.97 -14.29 2.09
C LEU A 195 12.25 -13.45 1.96
N ARG A 196 12.68 -13.14 0.74
CA ARG A 196 13.90 -12.34 0.52
C ARG A 196 13.81 -10.97 1.21
N ILE A 197 12.62 -10.35 1.18
CA ILE A 197 12.35 -9.07 1.85
C ILE A 197 12.28 -9.22 3.38
N GLU A 198 11.70 -10.31 3.89
CA GLU A 198 11.70 -10.65 5.32
C GLU A 198 13.13 -10.83 5.85
N LEU A 199 13.99 -11.55 5.12
CA LEU A 199 15.40 -11.73 5.48
C LEU A 199 16.16 -10.41 5.48
N LEU A 200 15.86 -9.50 4.54
CA LEU A 200 16.40 -8.14 4.57
C LEU A 200 15.88 -7.35 5.79
N ASN A 201 14.58 -7.45 6.12
CA ASN A 201 14.01 -6.79 7.30
C ASN A 201 14.69 -7.24 8.61
N ILE A 202 14.96 -8.55 8.75
CA ILE A 202 15.74 -9.12 9.86
C ILE A 202 17.16 -8.56 9.88
N ALA A 203 17.81 -8.46 8.73
CA ALA A 203 19.18 -7.97 8.63
C ALA A 203 19.35 -6.48 8.97
N VAL A 204 18.31 -5.68 8.77
CA VAL A 204 18.31 -4.25 9.12
C VAL A 204 18.37 -4.07 10.64
N ASP A 205 17.38 -4.62 11.33
CA ASP A 205 17.23 -4.54 12.79
C ASP A 205 16.60 -5.84 13.31
N GLU A 206 17.46 -6.75 13.75
CA GLU A 206 17.09 -8.08 14.22
C GLU A 206 16.14 -8.01 15.42
N ALA A 207 16.44 -7.17 16.42
CA ALA A 207 15.63 -7.06 17.62
C ALA A 207 14.22 -6.53 17.31
N ARG A 208 14.12 -5.58 16.38
CA ARG A 208 12.82 -5.05 15.92
C ARG A 208 12.06 -6.07 15.06
N ALA A 209 12.76 -6.85 14.24
CA ALA A 209 12.17 -7.96 13.48
C ALA A 209 11.63 -9.06 14.41
N VAL A 210 12.42 -9.50 15.40
CA VAL A 210 12.00 -10.48 16.42
C VAL A 210 10.73 -10.03 17.13
N ARG A 211 10.66 -8.76 17.58
CA ARG A 211 9.44 -8.22 18.21
C ARG A 211 8.25 -8.18 17.26
N ARG A 212 8.44 -7.95 15.96
CA ARG A 212 7.36 -7.95 14.96
C ARG A 212 6.88 -9.37 14.70
N LEU A 213 7.79 -10.29 14.43
CA LEU A 213 7.51 -11.70 14.15
C LEU A 213 6.83 -12.37 15.35
N SER A 214 7.31 -12.12 16.56
CA SER A 214 6.68 -12.63 17.79
C SER A 214 5.24 -12.16 17.95
N ARG A 215 4.96 -10.87 17.63
CA ARG A 215 3.59 -10.34 17.66
C ARG A 215 2.70 -10.94 16.57
N ALA A 216 3.23 -11.11 15.36
CA ALA A 216 2.51 -11.75 14.27
C ALA A 216 2.19 -13.23 14.59
N LEU A 217 3.17 -13.94 15.15
CA LEU A 217 3.03 -15.32 15.60
C LEU A 217 1.98 -15.42 16.71
N GLY A 218 2.06 -14.58 17.74
CA GLY A 218 1.06 -14.53 18.81
C GLY A 218 -0.35 -14.31 18.29
N ALA A 219 -0.56 -13.30 17.44
CA ALA A 219 -1.86 -13.03 16.83
C ALA A 219 -2.36 -14.20 15.97
N GLY A 220 -1.48 -14.87 15.23
CA GLY A 220 -1.82 -16.05 14.43
C GLY A 220 -2.18 -17.27 15.28
N LEU A 221 -1.48 -17.46 16.40
CA LEU A 221 -1.73 -18.55 17.35
C LEU A 221 -2.99 -18.33 18.19
N ASP A 222 -3.34 -17.08 18.50
CA ASP A 222 -4.57 -16.73 19.22
C ASP A 222 -5.82 -16.96 18.34
N GLY A 223 -5.67 -16.83 17.02
CA GLY A 223 -6.72 -17.16 16.07
C GLY A 223 -6.93 -18.66 15.87
N LEU A 224 -5.90 -19.49 16.09
CA LEU A 224 -5.91 -20.90 15.74
C LEU A 224 -6.69 -21.75 16.78
N PRO A 225 -7.79 -22.44 16.41
CA PRO A 225 -8.64 -23.16 17.37
C PRO A 225 -7.99 -24.43 17.94
N PHE A 226 -7.02 -25.00 17.23
CA PHE A 226 -6.23 -26.15 17.65
C PHE A 226 -4.82 -26.02 17.09
N ARG A 227 -3.79 -26.23 17.93
CA ARG A 227 -2.39 -26.21 17.53
C ARG A 227 -1.94 -27.64 17.20
N PRO A 228 -1.57 -27.94 15.95
CA PRO A 228 -1.04 -29.27 15.61
C PRO A 228 0.21 -29.60 16.43
N PRO A 229 0.43 -30.88 16.82
CA PRO A 229 1.60 -31.26 17.62
C PRO A 229 2.95 -30.90 16.98
N TRP A 230 3.03 -30.87 15.64
CA TRP A 230 4.25 -30.45 14.94
C TRP A 230 4.51 -28.95 15.13
N LEU A 231 3.47 -28.13 15.16
CA LEU A 231 3.60 -26.68 15.38
C LEU A 231 4.05 -26.41 16.82
N GLU A 232 3.53 -27.14 17.80
CA GLU A 232 3.99 -27.01 19.19
C GLU A 232 5.47 -27.36 19.37
N ARG A 233 5.95 -28.42 18.69
CA ARG A 233 7.39 -28.75 18.67
C ARG A 233 8.22 -27.65 18.01
N GLN A 234 7.75 -27.10 16.88
CA GLN A 234 8.40 -25.97 16.22
C GLN A 234 8.45 -24.73 17.13
N LEU A 235 7.36 -24.41 17.83
CA LEU A 235 7.30 -23.27 18.77
C LEU A 235 8.27 -23.45 19.95
N ALA A 236 8.41 -24.67 20.46
CA ALA A 236 9.36 -24.98 21.53
C ALA A 236 10.82 -24.78 21.10
N SER A 237 11.16 -25.04 19.83
CA SER A 237 12.52 -24.85 19.31
C SER A 237 12.81 -23.43 18.80
N THR A 238 11.77 -22.60 18.62
CA THR A 238 11.89 -21.28 17.98
C THR A 238 12.73 -20.28 18.80
N GLY A 239 12.54 -20.22 20.12
CA GLY A 239 13.25 -19.30 21.00
C GLY A 239 13.20 -17.84 20.53
N ALA A 240 14.36 -17.17 20.53
CA ALA A 240 14.52 -15.80 20.02
C ALA A 240 15.20 -15.73 18.64
N ASP A 241 15.36 -16.87 17.95
CA ASP A 241 15.99 -16.92 16.64
C ASP A 241 15.04 -16.31 15.58
N PRO A 242 15.45 -15.24 14.87
CA PRO A 242 14.60 -14.57 13.89
C PRO A 242 14.21 -15.46 12.70
N LEU A 243 15.06 -16.41 12.29
CA LEU A 243 14.76 -17.33 11.17
C LEU A 243 13.75 -18.39 11.58
N LEU A 244 13.88 -18.95 12.78
CA LEU A 244 12.89 -19.89 13.31
C LEU A 244 11.55 -19.21 13.58
N LEU A 245 11.57 -17.97 14.10
CA LEU A 245 10.35 -17.16 14.27
C LEU A 245 9.67 -16.88 12.93
N LEU A 246 10.45 -16.52 11.91
CA LEU A 246 9.92 -16.32 10.56
C LEU A 246 9.32 -17.62 10.01
N ALA A 247 10.01 -18.75 10.18
CA ALA A 247 9.49 -20.06 9.77
C ALA A 247 8.19 -20.40 10.50
N ALA A 248 8.09 -20.15 11.81
CA ALA A 248 6.87 -20.39 12.59
C ALA A 248 5.69 -19.55 12.10
N VAL A 249 5.93 -18.26 11.81
CA VAL A 249 4.91 -17.38 11.22
C VAL A 249 4.47 -17.91 9.84
N ARG A 250 5.42 -18.31 8.99
CA ARG A 250 5.11 -18.85 7.66
C ARG A 250 4.44 -20.21 7.71
N SER A 251 4.62 -21.02 8.76
CA SER A 251 3.93 -22.31 8.93
C SER A 251 2.46 -22.18 9.32
N LEU A 252 2.01 -21.00 9.80
CA LEU A 252 0.63 -20.81 10.31
C LEU A 252 -0.47 -21.17 9.29
N PRO A 253 -0.38 -20.82 7.99
CA PRO A 253 -1.41 -21.19 7.02
C PRO A 253 -1.57 -22.72 6.85
N GLN A 254 -0.47 -23.49 6.94
CA GLN A 254 -0.55 -24.95 6.97
C GLN A 254 -1.25 -25.45 8.22
N ALA A 255 -0.91 -24.88 9.40
CA ALA A 255 -1.56 -25.25 10.65
C ALA A 255 -3.07 -25.01 10.62
N TRP A 256 -3.51 -23.92 9.99
CA TRP A 256 -4.92 -23.63 9.73
C TRP A 256 -5.59 -24.67 8.85
N ARG A 257 -4.91 -25.16 7.81
CA ARG A 257 -5.44 -26.18 6.89
C ARG A 257 -5.58 -27.55 7.56
N GLU A 258 -4.83 -27.81 8.63
CA GLU A 258 -4.89 -29.06 9.41
C GLU A 258 -5.80 -28.99 10.64
N VAL A 259 -6.43 -27.85 10.88
CA VAL A 259 -7.51 -27.77 11.87
C VAL A 259 -8.61 -28.74 11.43
N PRO A 260 -8.93 -29.76 12.23
CA PRO A 260 -10.02 -30.67 11.90
C PRO A 260 -11.30 -29.85 11.68
N PRO A 261 -12.11 -30.13 10.64
CA PRO A 261 -13.44 -29.58 10.60
C PRO A 261 -14.12 -29.94 11.92
N GLN A 262 -14.61 -28.93 12.65
CA GLN A 262 -15.40 -29.20 13.84
C GLN A 262 -16.65 -29.91 13.37
N GLU A 263 -16.66 -31.24 13.44
CA GLU A 263 -17.91 -31.99 13.42
C GLU A 263 -18.78 -31.37 14.51
N PRO A 264 -20.06 -31.04 14.21
CA PRO A 264 -21.00 -30.73 15.26
C PRO A 264 -20.99 -31.95 16.17
N ARG A 265 -20.51 -31.80 17.40
CA ARG A 265 -20.60 -32.85 18.41
C ARG A 265 -22.09 -33.14 18.59
N GLU A 266 -22.60 -34.14 17.88
CA GLU A 266 -23.88 -34.76 18.19
C GLU A 266 -23.80 -35.13 19.66
N ALA A 267 -24.65 -34.48 20.44
CA ALA A 267 -24.80 -34.73 21.85
C ALA A 267 -24.96 -36.25 22.04
N GLN A 268 -23.96 -36.88 22.64
CA GLN A 268 -24.04 -38.23 23.16
C GLN A 268 -25.25 -38.26 24.10
N ARG A 269 -26.39 -38.73 23.60
CA ARG A 269 -27.53 -39.10 24.43
C ARG A 269 -27.07 -40.27 25.29
N PRO A 270 -27.21 -40.21 26.63
CA PRO A 270 -27.07 -41.40 27.44
C PRO A 270 -28.19 -42.40 27.06
N PRO A 271 -27.94 -43.71 27.16
CA PRO A 271 -29.00 -44.70 26.95
C PRO A 271 -30.00 -44.57 28.10
N GLN A 272 -31.26 -44.28 27.77
CA GLN A 272 -32.36 -44.36 28.73
C GLN A 272 -32.89 -45.79 28.75
N ASP A 273 -32.78 -46.38 29.93
CA ASP A 273 -33.32 -47.68 30.31
C ASP A 273 -34.84 -47.78 30.09
N GLU A 274 -35.23 -49.03 29.89
CA GLU A 274 -36.58 -49.56 29.70
C GLU A 274 -37.57 -49.19 30.82
N ALA A 275 -38.81 -48.81 30.45
CA ALA A 275 -40.05 -49.41 30.98
C ALA A 275 -41.32 -48.86 30.26
N PRO A 276 -42.31 -49.72 29.90
CA PRO A 276 -43.56 -49.34 29.23
C PRO A 276 -44.79 -49.39 30.20
N PRO A 277 -46.05 -49.42 29.71
CA PRO A 277 -46.85 -48.31 29.16
C PRO A 277 -48.15 -48.09 29.97
N GLN A 278 -48.86 -46.95 29.83
CA GLN A 278 -50.31 -46.93 30.09
C GLN A 278 -51.10 -45.70 29.59
N THR A 279 -52.12 -46.01 28.78
CA THR A 279 -53.50 -45.46 28.69
C THR A 279 -53.83 -44.05 28.13
N ARG A 280 -54.44 -44.10 26.93
CA ARG A 280 -55.64 -43.42 26.38
C ARG A 280 -56.31 -42.25 27.15
N GLY A 281 -56.64 -41.21 26.37
CA GLY A 281 -57.76 -40.26 26.56
C GLY A 281 -57.48 -38.92 25.85
N ARG A 282 -57.84 -38.76 24.57
CA ARG A 282 -59.04 -38.05 24.07
C ARG A 282 -59.26 -36.66 24.70
N ASP A 283 -58.91 -35.59 23.99
CA ASP A 283 -59.81 -34.50 23.58
C ASP A 283 -59.07 -33.33 22.91
N ALA A 284 -59.83 -32.56 22.13
CA ALA A 284 -59.50 -31.62 21.06
C ALA A 284 -58.52 -30.46 21.40
N PRO A 285 -57.93 -29.80 20.38
CA PRO A 285 -56.85 -28.83 20.56
C PRO A 285 -57.37 -27.47 21.01
N PRO A 286 -56.80 -26.84 22.05
CA PRO A 286 -56.89 -25.40 22.18
C PRO A 286 -55.88 -24.74 21.22
N ALA A 287 -56.25 -23.55 20.75
CA ALA A 287 -55.53 -22.63 19.88
C ALA A 287 -54.00 -22.59 20.07
N PRO A 288 -53.20 -22.18 19.06
CA PRO A 288 -51.76 -21.99 19.20
C PRO A 288 -51.48 -20.89 20.23
N GLY A 289 -51.40 -21.31 21.50
CA GLY A 289 -50.74 -20.57 22.55
C GLY A 289 -49.32 -20.34 22.06
N MET A 290 -48.99 -19.08 21.89
CA MET A 290 -47.69 -18.58 21.48
C MET A 290 -46.68 -18.98 22.58
N ASN A 291 -46.26 -20.24 22.56
CA ASN A 291 -45.18 -20.75 23.39
C ASN A 291 -43.89 -20.11 22.87
N TRP A 292 -43.57 -18.94 23.42
CA TRP A 292 -42.22 -18.40 23.45
C TRP A 292 -41.36 -19.31 24.33
N THR A 293 -41.07 -20.53 23.86
CA THR A 293 -39.86 -21.22 24.29
C THR A 293 -38.70 -20.43 23.69
N PRO A 294 -37.87 -19.73 24.50
CA PRO A 294 -36.72 -19.05 23.96
C PRO A 294 -35.87 -20.09 23.24
N ALA A 295 -35.58 -19.87 21.96
CA ALA A 295 -34.62 -20.69 21.24
C ALA A 295 -33.36 -20.79 22.11
N PRO A 296 -32.75 -21.98 22.27
CA PRO A 296 -31.52 -22.12 23.04
C PRO A 296 -30.53 -21.12 22.45
N ALA A 297 -30.13 -20.17 23.29
CA ALA A 297 -29.44 -19.00 22.82
C ALA A 297 -28.12 -19.45 22.15
N PRO A 298 -27.78 -18.93 20.96
CA PRO A 298 -26.71 -19.48 20.13
C PRO A 298 -25.42 -19.65 20.94
N PRO A 299 -24.60 -20.69 20.69
CA PRO A 299 -23.35 -20.89 21.40
C PRO A 299 -22.53 -19.59 21.41
N PHE A 300 -21.83 -19.32 22.52
CA PHE A 300 -21.15 -18.05 22.76
C PHE A 300 -20.26 -17.60 21.58
N ARG A 301 -19.66 -18.56 20.86
CA ARG A 301 -18.85 -18.33 19.65
C ARG A 301 -19.65 -17.80 18.45
N GLU A 302 -20.83 -18.36 18.14
CA GLU A 302 -21.67 -17.82 17.06
C GLU A 302 -22.20 -16.43 17.41
N ARG A 303 -22.51 -16.17 18.68
CA ARG A 303 -22.83 -14.80 19.14
C ARG A 303 -21.63 -13.88 19.02
N GLN A 304 -20.43 -14.34 19.34
CA GLN A 304 -19.23 -13.53 19.26
C GLN A 304 -18.82 -13.23 17.82
N ASP A 305 -18.92 -14.20 16.90
CA ASP A 305 -18.66 -14.00 15.48
C ASP A 305 -19.72 -13.11 14.82
N ALA A 306 -21.00 -13.31 15.17
CA ALA A 306 -22.07 -12.42 14.73
C ALA A 306 -21.90 -10.99 15.28
N LEU A 307 -21.45 -10.83 16.53
CA LEU A 307 -21.16 -9.52 17.11
C LEU A 307 -19.92 -8.86 16.47
N LEU A 308 -18.88 -9.63 16.16
CA LEU A 308 -17.69 -9.13 15.48
C LEU A 308 -18.00 -8.72 14.04
N GLN A 309 -18.74 -9.53 13.29
CA GLN A 309 -19.22 -9.18 11.96
C GLN A 309 -20.17 -7.97 11.99
N ALA A 310 -21.09 -7.92 12.96
CA ALA A 310 -21.96 -6.76 13.17
C ALA A 310 -21.15 -5.51 13.53
N SER A 311 -20.08 -5.63 14.33
CA SER A 311 -19.20 -4.50 14.68
C SER A 311 -18.38 -4.01 13.49
N ALA A 312 -17.91 -4.92 12.63
CA ALA A 312 -17.18 -4.58 11.41
C ALA A 312 -18.09 -3.89 10.38
N LEU A 313 -19.31 -4.42 10.21
CA LEU A 313 -20.35 -3.82 9.38
C LEU A 313 -20.75 -2.44 9.90
N ALA A 314 -21.00 -2.32 11.21
CA ALA A 314 -21.31 -1.04 11.85
C ALA A 314 -20.16 -0.03 11.68
N GLY A 315 -18.91 -0.49 11.79
CA GLY A 315 -17.73 0.34 11.55
C GLY A 315 -17.59 0.79 10.09
N ALA A 316 -17.94 -0.05 9.12
CA ALA A 316 -17.95 0.28 7.70
C ALA A 316 -19.03 1.31 7.38
N VAL A 317 -20.26 1.06 7.81
CA VAL A 317 -21.41 1.97 7.62
C VAL A 317 -21.16 3.30 8.31
N PHE A 318 -20.63 3.32 9.54
CA PHE A 318 -20.29 4.55 10.25
C PHE A 318 -19.32 5.42 9.45
N ARG A 319 -18.30 4.83 8.81
CA ARG A 319 -17.34 5.57 7.97
C ARG A 319 -17.97 6.09 6.68
N ALA A 320 -18.87 5.32 6.07
CA ALA A 320 -19.63 5.77 4.91
C ALA A 320 -20.48 7.00 5.28
N VAL A 321 -21.21 6.91 6.41
CA VAL A 321 -22.02 8.00 6.98
C VAL A 321 -21.15 9.23 7.28
N ALA A 322 -20.00 9.07 7.93
CA ALA A 322 -19.10 10.18 8.23
C ALA A 322 -18.53 10.84 6.96
N GLY A 323 -18.10 10.03 5.98
CA GLY A 323 -17.63 10.51 4.67
C GLY A 323 -18.69 11.27 3.91
N MET A 324 -19.90 10.72 3.85
CA MET A 324 -21.01 11.31 3.14
C MET A 324 -21.56 12.55 3.85
N SER A 325 -21.48 12.63 5.18
CA SER A 325 -21.80 13.85 5.93
C SER A 325 -20.89 15.02 5.53
N LEU A 326 -19.59 14.77 5.32
CA LEU A 326 -18.65 15.78 4.85
C LEU A 326 -18.95 16.22 3.41
N VAL A 327 -19.28 15.28 2.53
CA VAL A 327 -19.66 15.58 1.14
C VAL A 327 -20.95 16.39 1.08
N THR A 328 -21.95 16.02 1.87
CA THR A 328 -23.20 16.77 1.98
C THR A 328 -22.95 18.18 2.50
N PHE A 329 -22.08 18.34 3.50
CA PHE A 329 -21.69 19.66 3.98
C PHE A 329 -21.01 20.51 2.89
N ALA A 330 -20.11 19.92 2.11
CA ALA A 330 -19.46 20.60 0.98
C ALA A 330 -20.47 21.04 -0.09
N TRP A 331 -21.49 20.21 -0.38
CA TRP A 331 -22.58 20.57 -1.27
C TRP A 331 -23.40 21.76 -0.76
N TRP A 332 -23.64 21.85 0.55
CA TRP A 332 -24.34 23.00 1.14
C TRP A 332 -23.51 24.28 1.10
N ILE A 333 -22.18 24.18 1.28
CA ILE A 333 -21.27 25.32 1.04
C ILE A 333 -21.35 25.76 -0.42
N PHE A 334 -21.25 24.82 -1.37
CA PHE A 334 -21.37 25.11 -2.80
C PHE A 334 -22.70 25.81 -3.10
N HIS A 335 -23.81 25.30 -2.57
CA HIS A 335 -25.13 25.92 -2.72
C HIS A 335 -25.18 27.35 -2.15
N GLY A 336 -24.54 27.59 -1.01
CA GLY A 336 -24.48 28.92 -0.38
C GLY A 336 -23.68 29.95 -1.18
N VAL A 337 -22.65 29.52 -1.90
CA VAL A 337 -21.74 30.39 -2.67
C VAL A 337 -22.21 30.62 -4.12
N LEU A 338 -23.08 29.76 -4.65
CA LEU A 338 -23.65 29.92 -5.99
C LEU A 338 -24.39 31.26 -6.14
N LEU A 339 -24.00 32.04 -7.16
CA LEU A 339 -24.62 33.31 -7.53
C LEU A 339 -25.84 33.07 -8.44
N ILE A 340 -26.88 32.43 -7.90
CA ILE A 340 -28.13 32.11 -8.61
C ILE A 340 -29.31 32.93 -8.08
N SER A 341 -30.34 33.11 -8.92
CA SER A 341 -31.56 33.83 -8.52
C SER A 341 -32.32 33.09 -7.42
N ASP A 342 -33.06 33.82 -6.58
CA ASP A 342 -33.84 33.21 -5.49
C ASP A 342 -34.92 32.24 -6.01
N SER A 343 -35.45 32.48 -7.21
CA SER A 343 -36.38 31.59 -7.90
C SER A 343 -35.76 30.25 -8.31
N GLU A 344 -34.46 30.22 -8.63
CA GLU A 344 -33.73 29.01 -9.02
C GLU A 344 -33.12 28.28 -7.83
N ARG A 345 -32.84 29.01 -6.74
CA ARG A 345 -32.22 28.48 -5.52
C ARG A 345 -32.98 27.28 -4.96
N GLY A 346 -34.32 27.34 -4.94
CA GLY A 346 -35.15 26.22 -4.51
C GLY A 346 -34.98 24.97 -5.36
N ALA A 347 -34.98 25.11 -6.69
CA ALA A 347 -34.80 23.99 -7.62
C ALA A 347 -33.41 23.35 -7.51
N VAL A 348 -32.35 24.17 -7.43
CA VAL A 348 -30.97 23.69 -7.25
C VAL A 348 -30.79 22.98 -5.90
N ALA A 349 -31.40 23.50 -4.83
CA ALA A 349 -31.36 22.85 -3.52
C ALA A 349 -32.00 21.46 -3.55
N VAL A 350 -33.13 21.29 -4.23
CA VAL A 350 -33.79 19.98 -4.42
C VAL A 350 -32.88 19.01 -5.18
N VAL A 351 -32.23 19.46 -6.26
CA VAL A 351 -31.30 18.62 -7.04
C VAL A 351 -30.10 18.21 -6.18
N ILE A 352 -29.50 19.14 -5.43
CA ILE A 352 -28.38 18.85 -4.52
C ILE A 352 -28.80 17.85 -3.43
N TRP A 353 -29.99 18.01 -2.86
CA TRP A 353 -30.52 17.10 -1.85
C TRP A 353 -30.73 15.70 -2.42
N ALA A 354 -31.33 15.58 -3.62
CA ALA A 354 -31.51 14.32 -4.31
C ALA A 354 -30.16 13.66 -4.65
N THR A 355 -29.18 14.42 -5.14
CA THR A 355 -27.82 13.94 -5.40
C THR A 355 -27.18 13.41 -4.13
N CYS A 356 -27.25 14.15 -3.02
CA CYS A 356 -26.71 13.69 -1.73
C CYS A 356 -27.38 12.38 -1.30
N LEU A 357 -28.71 12.30 -1.37
CA LEU A 357 -29.44 11.09 -0.96
C LEU A 357 -29.02 9.86 -1.76
N ILE A 358 -28.87 9.99 -3.08
CA ILE A 358 -28.46 8.88 -3.96
C ILE A 358 -27.01 8.48 -3.67
N GLN A 359 -26.10 9.44 -3.46
CA GLN A 359 -24.71 9.15 -3.08
C GLN A 359 -24.62 8.46 -1.72
N TRP A 360 -25.43 8.89 -0.74
CA TRP A 360 -25.55 8.23 0.56
C TRP A 360 -26.01 6.79 0.41
N ALA A 361 -27.08 6.56 -0.35
CA ALA A 361 -27.59 5.21 -0.59
C ALA A 361 -26.53 4.33 -1.26
N ALA A 362 -25.82 4.85 -2.27
CA ALA A 362 -24.77 4.13 -2.98
C ALA A 362 -23.59 3.76 -2.07
N GLU A 363 -23.07 4.70 -1.27
CA GLU A 363 -21.94 4.44 -0.36
C GLU A 363 -22.32 3.54 0.81
N CYS A 364 -23.49 3.73 1.41
CA CYS A 364 -23.97 2.85 2.48
C CYS A 364 -24.20 1.42 1.96
N THR A 365 -24.76 1.28 0.76
CA THR A 365 -24.92 -0.03 0.10
C THR A 365 -23.57 -0.66 -0.18
N LEU A 366 -22.61 0.10 -0.72
CA LEU A 366 -21.25 -0.39 -0.95
C LEU A 366 -20.57 -0.80 0.37
N ALA A 367 -20.70 0.00 1.44
CA ALA A 367 -20.14 -0.32 2.75
C ALA A 367 -20.77 -1.59 3.34
N ALA A 368 -22.07 -1.79 3.16
CA ALA A 368 -22.75 -3.01 3.58
C ALA A 368 -22.28 -4.25 2.81
N LEU A 369 -22.05 -4.12 1.50
CA LEU A 369 -21.59 -5.21 0.64
C LEU A 369 -20.11 -5.58 0.86
N LEU A 370 -19.25 -4.60 1.14
CA LEU A 370 -17.81 -4.80 1.36
C LEU A 370 -17.48 -5.16 2.81
N GLY A 371 -18.33 -4.80 3.77
CA GLY A 371 -18.10 -5.06 5.19
C GLY A 371 -16.74 -4.53 5.67
N PRO A 372 -15.89 -5.34 6.31
CA PRO A 372 -14.59 -4.89 6.83
C PRO A 372 -13.66 -4.31 5.76
N ASP A 373 -13.74 -4.79 4.51
CA ASP A 373 -12.91 -4.35 3.40
C ASP A 373 -13.26 -2.94 2.90
N TYR A 374 -14.40 -2.39 3.36
CA TYR A 374 -14.80 -1.02 3.02
C TYR A 374 -13.77 0.01 3.50
N ARG A 375 -13.03 -0.25 4.58
CA ARG A 375 -12.04 0.69 5.14
C ARG A 375 -11.00 1.14 4.11
N GLU A 376 -10.55 0.23 3.27
CA GLU A 376 -9.48 0.48 2.28
C GLU A 376 -10.02 1.14 1.02
N ARG A 377 -11.32 0.93 0.75
CA ARG A 377 -12.03 1.45 -0.42
C ARG A 377 -12.97 2.62 -0.09
N ALA A 378 -12.92 3.09 1.15
CA ALA A 378 -13.77 4.15 1.65
C ALA A 378 -13.50 5.47 0.91
N LEU A 379 -14.57 6.25 0.75
CA LEU A 379 -14.52 7.58 0.17
C LEU A 379 -13.66 8.53 1.03
N LEU A 380 -13.77 8.42 2.35
CA LEU A 380 -13.21 9.39 3.31
C LEU A 380 -11.66 9.49 3.29
N PRO A 381 -10.86 8.40 3.23
CA PRO A 381 -9.41 8.50 3.06
C PRO A 381 -8.96 9.10 1.72
N ARG A 382 -9.78 8.97 0.66
CA ARG A 382 -9.46 9.53 -0.66
C ARG A 382 -9.88 11.00 -0.76
N ILE A 383 -11.03 11.36 -0.20
CA ILE A 383 -11.42 12.77 -0.02
C ILE A 383 -10.44 13.46 0.93
N ALA A 384 -10.04 12.83 2.02
CA ALA A 384 -9.03 13.37 2.92
C ALA A 384 -7.72 13.61 2.17
N ARG A 385 -7.23 12.69 1.33
CA ARG A 385 -6.06 12.96 0.48
C ARG A 385 -6.30 14.10 -0.52
N PHE A 386 -7.48 14.19 -1.13
CA PHE A 386 -7.79 15.25 -2.10
C PHE A 386 -7.96 16.63 -1.44
N VAL A 387 -8.48 16.69 -0.21
CA VAL A 387 -8.64 17.90 0.60
C VAL A 387 -7.30 18.28 1.27
N MET A 388 -6.52 17.29 1.69
CA MET A 388 -5.22 17.50 2.34
C MET A 388 -4.10 17.79 1.33
N ALA A 389 -4.16 17.32 0.09
CA ALA A 389 -3.17 17.66 -0.94
C ALA A 389 -3.01 19.18 -1.16
N PRO A 390 -4.09 19.99 -1.22
CA PRO A 390 -3.97 21.44 -1.21
C PRO A 390 -3.56 22.01 0.15
N LEU A 391 -3.86 21.34 1.27
CA LEU A 391 -3.36 21.72 2.60
C LEU A 391 -1.85 21.46 2.78
N ASP A 392 -1.31 20.42 2.16
CA ASP A 392 0.13 20.17 2.06
C ASP A 392 0.79 21.16 1.09
N ALA A 393 0.07 21.56 0.03
CA ALA A 393 0.47 22.68 -0.82
C ALA A 393 0.38 24.06 -0.12
N LEU A 394 -0.33 24.21 1.01
CA LEU A 394 -0.33 25.44 1.82
C LEU A 394 1.07 25.77 2.37
N ARG A 395 1.97 24.78 2.48
CA ARG A 395 3.36 25.01 2.92
C ARG A 395 4.23 25.71 1.87
N TYR A 396 3.78 25.83 0.62
CA TYR A 396 4.53 26.47 -0.47
C TYR A 396 3.79 27.69 -1.02
N ARG A 397 4.56 28.71 -1.47
CA ARG A 397 4.16 30.06 -1.97
C ARG A 397 3.06 30.13 -3.08
N ARG A 398 2.37 29.04 -3.41
CA ARG A 398 1.39 28.94 -4.51
C ARG A 398 -0.08 29.12 -4.09
N PHE A 399 -0.36 29.35 -2.80
CA PHE A 399 -1.73 29.51 -2.25
C PHE A 399 -2.60 30.53 -3.01
N GLY A 400 -2.05 31.71 -3.32
CA GLY A 400 -2.82 32.75 -4.01
C GLY A 400 -3.33 32.33 -5.39
N ARG A 401 -2.56 31.49 -6.12
CA ARG A 401 -2.97 31.03 -7.46
C ARG A 401 -4.06 29.96 -7.39
N PHE A 402 -4.02 29.09 -6.39
CA PHE A 402 -5.04 28.06 -6.20
C PHE A 402 -6.38 28.65 -5.77
N VAL A 403 -6.39 29.54 -4.76
CA VAL A 403 -7.60 30.24 -4.32
C VAL A 403 -8.20 31.04 -5.47
N LEU A 404 -7.35 31.75 -6.23
CA LEU A 404 -7.79 32.49 -7.41
C LEU A 404 -8.39 31.58 -8.49
N ALA A 405 -7.78 30.42 -8.77
CA ALA A 405 -8.31 29.46 -9.74
C ALA A 405 -9.68 28.89 -9.30
N VAL A 406 -9.84 28.55 -8.01
CA VAL A 406 -11.13 28.08 -7.47
C VAL A 406 -12.19 29.17 -7.58
N VAL A 407 -11.87 30.40 -7.20
CA VAL A 407 -12.78 31.54 -7.34
C VAL A 407 -13.16 31.78 -8.80
N ILE A 408 -12.20 31.72 -9.74
CA ILE A 408 -12.46 31.86 -11.18
C ILE A 408 -13.40 30.76 -11.66
N VAL A 409 -13.15 29.49 -11.30
CA VAL A 409 -14.02 28.37 -11.70
C VAL A 409 -15.43 28.55 -11.13
N VAL A 410 -15.56 28.94 -9.85
CA VAL A 410 -16.86 29.19 -9.21
C VAL A 410 -17.59 30.35 -9.90
N VAL A 411 -16.90 31.45 -10.23
CA VAL A 411 -17.48 32.60 -10.93
C VAL A 411 -17.91 32.22 -12.35
N VAL A 412 -17.06 31.52 -13.11
CA VAL A 412 -17.36 31.07 -14.47
C VAL A 412 -18.58 30.14 -14.48
N ILE A 413 -18.61 29.13 -13.60
CA ILE A 413 -19.75 28.20 -13.48
C ILE A 413 -21.01 28.95 -13.03
N SER A 414 -20.91 29.90 -12.10
CA SER A 414 -22.06 30.67 -11.60
C SER A 414 -22.57 31.70 -12.61
N SER A 415 -21.74 32.16 -13.55
CA SER A 415 -22.10 33.15 -14.57
C SER A 415 -22.77 32.56 -15.81
N ALA A 416 -22.87 31.23 -15.91
CA ALA A 416 -23.40 30.58 -17.09
C ALA A 416 -24.95 30.43 -17.01
N PRO A 417 -25.71 30.89 -18.02
CA PRO A 417 -27.16 31.05 -17.89
C PRO A 417 -27.97 29.74 -17.86
N GLY A 418 -28.98 29.71 -16.98
CA GLY A 418 -30.29 29.04 -17.16
C GLY A 418 -30.44 27.54 -16.87
N SER A 419 -29.37 26.74 -16.86
CA SER A 419 -29.49 25.28 -16.60
C SER A 419 -28.23 24.60 -16.08
N LEU A 420 -27.08 25.27 -16.13
CA LEU A 420 -25.79 24.77 -15.66
C LEU A 420 -25.66 24.54 -14.14
N PRO A 421 -26.31 25.31 -13.25
CA PRO A 421 -26.17 25.08 -11.81
C PRO A 421 -26.64 23.69 -11.36
N SER A 422 -27.66 23.14 -12.05
CA SER A 422 -28.18 21.78 -11.81
C SER A 422 -27.38 20.70 -12.53
N LEU A 423 -26.66 21.03 -13.60
CA LEU A 423 -25.83 20.05 -14.33
C LEU A 423 -24.64 19.59 -13.49
N VAL A 424 -24.02 20.49 -12.73
CA VAL A 424 -22.87 20.15 -11.86
C VAL A 424 -23.20 19.01 -10.87
N PRO A 425 -24.25 19.09 -10.03
CA PRO A 425 -24.59 18.00 -9.12
C PRO A 425 -25.00 16.72 -9.85
N LEU A 426 -25.61 16.79 -11.04
CA LEU A 426 -25.95 15.62 -11.84
C LEU A 426 -24.71 14.93 -12.44
N THR A 427 -23.74 15.70 -12.96
CA THR A 427 -22.48 15.16 -13.48
C THR A 427 -21.66 14.52 -12.37
N VAL A 428 -21.55 15.18 -11.21
CA VAL A 428 -20.85 14.61 -10.05
C VAL A 428 -21.56 13.36 -9.55
N LEU A 429 -22.89 13.33 -9.57
CA LEU A 429 -23.66 12.12 -9.25
C LEU A 429 -23.32 10.96 -10.20
N ALA A 430 -23.34 11.19 -11.51
CA ALA A 430 -23.04 10.17 -12.51
C ALA A 430 -21.61 9.62 -12.35
N LEU A 431 -20.62 10.50 -12.14
CA LEU A 431 -19.24 10.10 -11.88
C LEU A 431 -19.12 9.30 -10.57
N HIS A 432 -19.81 9.71 -9.52
CA HIS A 432 -19.81 9.00 -8.24
C HIS A 432 -20.42 7.61 -8.37
N LEU A 433 -21.52 7.46 -9.10
CA LEU A 433 -22.16 6.16 -9.34
C LEU A 433 -21.27 5.25 -10.18
N ALA A 434 -20.67 5.75 -11.26
CA ALA A 434 -19.72 5.01 -12.08
C ALA A 434 -18.52 4.53 -11.25
N TRP A 435 -17.98 5.41 -10.41
CA TRP A 435 -16.85 5.08 -9.55
C TRP A 435 -17.21 4.07 -8.43
N THR A 436 -18.40 4.19 -7.84
CA THR A 436 -18.93 3.22 -6.87
C THR A 436 -19.14 1.86 -7.50
N TYR A 437 -19.67 1.82 -8.72
CA TYR A 437 -19.81 0.59 -9.49
C TYR A 437 -18.45 -0.06 -9.77
N LEU A 438 -17.44 0.70 -10.20
CA LEU A 438 -16.09 0.17 -10.44
C LEU A 438 -15.49 -0.45 -9.16
N ARG A 439 -15.61 0.23 -8.01
CA ARG A 439 -15.13 -0.30 -6.71
C ARG A 439 -15.81 -1.61 -6.33
N TRP A 440 -17.11 -1.73 -6.59
CA TRP A 440 -17.87 -2.95 -6.38
C TRP A 440 -17.43 -4.05 -7.37
N ALA A 441 -17.28 -3.73 -8.65
CA ALA A 441 -16.87 -4.69 -9.68
C ALA A 441 -15.45 -5.24 -9.42
N ASP A 442 -14.52 -4.40 -8.98
CA ASP A 442 -13.18 -4.81 -8.56
C ASP A 442 -13.24 -5.76 -7.37
N TYR A 443 -14.13 -5.50 -6.41
CA TYR A 443 -14.33 -6.37 -5.26
C TYR A 443 -14.91 -7.73 -5.66
N ALA A 444 -15.95 -7.71 -6.50
CA ALA A 444 -16.57 -8.93 -7.03
C ALA A 444 -15.56 -9.80 -7.81
N ARG A 445 -14.72 -9.16 -8.64
CA ARG A 445 -13.64 -9.86 -9.38
C ARG A 445 -12.61 -10.48 -8.46
N SER A 446 -12.22 -9.81 -7.38
CA SER A 446 -11.26 -10.36 -6.40
C SER A 446 -11.79 -11.55 -5.60
N ARG A 447 -13.11 -11.79 -5.57
CA ARG A 447 -13.73 -12.92 -4.88
C ARG A 447 -14.02 -14.14 -5.75
N LEU A 448 -13.92 -14.02 -7.07
CA LEU A 448 -14.05 -15.16 -7.95
C LEU A 448 -12.73 -15.94 -7.93
N PRO A 449 -12.72 -17.22 -7.49
CA PRO A 449 -11.54 -18.04 -7.65
C PRO A 449 -11.25 -18.15 -9.16
N TYR A 450 -10.02 -17.84 -9.57
CA TYR A 450 -9.56 -18.13 -10.92
C TYR A 450 -9.77 -19.64 -11.15
N VAL A 451 -10.72 -19.98 -12.04
CA VAL A 451 -10.94 -21.34 -12.55
C VAL A 451 -10.02 -21.59 -13.73
#